data_AF-A0A7V1ZIC8-F1
#
_entry.id   AF-A0A7V1ZIC8-F1
#
_cell.length_a   1.000
_cell.length_b   1.000
_cell.length_c   1.000
_cell.angle_alpha   90.00
_cell.angle_beta   90.00
_cell.angle_gamma   90.00
#
_symmetry.space_group_name_H-M   'P 1'
#
loop_
_entity.id
_entity.type
_entity.pdbx_description
1 polymer ?
#
loop_
_entity_poly.entity_id
_entity_poly.type
_entity_poly.pdbx_seq_one_letter_code
_entity_poly.pdbx_strand_id
1 'polypeptide(L)' 'MKRQFTAVIKEVEGWWVGWIEEVPGVNCQEKTYEELIESLKVALEEALELNRQEALAAAGVGFREEPVTV' A
#
# COMPACT_ATOMS: atom_id res chain seq x y z
N MET A 1 -4.92 -0.88 15.17
CA MET A 1 -3.78 -1.78 14.89
C MET A 1 -2.85 -1.06 13.93
N LYS A 2 -1.55 -0.91 14.27
CA LYS A 2 -0.56 -0.51 13.27
C LYS A 2 -0.38 -1.70 12.34
N ARG A 3 -0.99 -1.65 11.16
CA ARG A 3 -0.63 -2.55 10.06
C ARG A 3 0.78 -2.16 9.65
N GLN A 4 1.74 -3.05 9.89
CA GLN A 4 3.10 -2.88 9.41
C GLN A 4 3.16 -3.53 8.03
N PHE A 5 3.66 -2.78 7.06
CA PHE A 5 3.84 -3.22 5.67
C PHE A 5 5.33 -3.20 5.35
N THR A 6 5.73 -4.03 4.41
CA THR A 6 7.13 -4.26 4.06
C THR A 6 7.39 -3.71 2.66
N ALA A 7 8.26 -2.69 2.59
CA ALA A 7 8.74 -2.19 1.32
C ALA A 7 9.96 -3.02 0.86
N VAL A 8 9.86 -3.68 -0.29
CA VAL A 8 11.01 -4.26 -0.99
C VAL A 8 11.59 -3.17 -1.88
N ILE A 9 12.87 -2.84 -1.71
CA ILE A 9 13.49 -1.68 -2.36
C ILE A 9 14.77 -2.10 -3.07
N LYS A 10 14.99 -1.56 -4.26
CA LYS A 10 16.18 -1.80 -5.07
C LYS A 10 16.63 -0.51 -5.77
N GLU A 11 17.94 -0.29 -5.83
CA GLU A 11 18.53 0.73 -6.70
C GLU A 11 18.81 0.15 -8.10
N VAL A 12 18.39 0.86 -9.15
CA VAL A 12 18.60 0.50 -10.56
C VAL A 12 19.05 1.75 -11.33
N GLU A 13 20.28 1.74 -11.84
CA GLU A 13 20.82 2.81 -12.70
C GLU A 13 20.65 4.24 -12.11
N GLY A 14 20.90 4.38 -10.81
CA GLY A 14 20.77 5.67 -10.10
C GLY A 14 19.32 6.09 -9.82
N TRP A 15 18.38 5.15 -9.84
CA TRP A 15 17.01 5.32 -9.38
C TRP A 15 16.69 4.33 -8.28
N TRP A 16 15.83 4.75 -7.36
CA TRP A 16 15.25 3.88 -6.34
C TRP A 16 13.89 3.38 -6.82
N VAL A 17 13.69 2.07 -6.80
CA VAL A 17 12.43 1.41 -7.15
C VAL A 17 11.97 0.60 -5.95
N GLY A 18 10.69 0.66 -5.62
CA GLY A 18 10.15 -0.10 -4.49
C GLY A 18 8.74 -0.62 -4.72
N TRP A 19 8.41 -1.66 -3.97
CA TRP A 19 7.13 -2.37 -3.97
C TRP A 19 6.68 -2.63 -2.54
N ILE A 20 5.38 -2.60 -2.26
CA ILE A 20 4.83 -3.10 -0.99
C ILE A 20 4.52 -4.58 -1.13
N GLU A 21 5.22 -5.42 -0.36
CA GLU A 21 5.16 -6.88 -0.45
C GLU A 21 3.74 -7.42 -0.26
N GLU A 22 3.01 -6.87 0.70
CA GLU A 22 1.67 -7.35 1.07
C GLU A 22 0.55 -6.77 0.20
N VAL A 23 0.83 -5.76 -0.64
CA VAL A 23 -0.18 -5.08 -1.46
C VAL A 23 0.25 -5.05 -2.93
N PRO A 24 -0.19 -6.03 -3.74
CA PRO A 24 0.12 -6.08 -5.16
C PRO A 24 -0.27 -4.80 -5.91
N GLY A 25 0.62 -4.33 -6.78
CA GLY A 25 0.39 -3.12 -7.60
C GLY A 25 0.75 -1.80 -6.91
N VAL A 26 1.11 -1.81 -5.63
CA VAL A 26 1.66 -0.62 -4.95
C VAL A 26 3.17 -0.59 -5.14
N ASN A 27 3.62 0.27 -6.05
CA ASN A 27 5.03 0.48 -6.36
C ASN A 27 5.32 1.91 -6.81
N CYS A 28 6.53 2.38 -6.55
CA CYS A 28 6.98 3.71 -6.94
C CYS A 28 8.44 3.65 -7.44
N GLN A 29 8.86 4.70 -8.16
CA GLN A 29 10.24 4.90 -8.57
C GLN A 29 10.61 6.37 -8.38
N GLU A 30 11.71 6.64 -7.67
CA GLU A 30 12.14 8.00 -7.34
C GLU A 30 13.65 8.17 -7.44
N LYS A 31 14.10 9.42 -7.39
CA LYS A 31 15.53 9.77 -7.47
C LYS A 31 16.28 9.55 -6.18
N THR A 32 15.61 9.66 -5.04
CA THR A 32 16.20 9.44 -3.72
C THR A 32 15.44 8.36 -2.97
N TYR A 33 16.11 7.78 -1.97
CA TYR A 33 15.49 6.80 -1.08
C TYR A 33 14.36 7.44 -0.27
N GLU A 34 14.56 8.67 0.20
CA GLU A 34 13.59 9.42 1.00
C GLU A 34 12.31 9.72 0.21
N GLU A 35 12.45 10.19 -1.03
CA GLU A 35 11.31 10.38 -1.93
C GLU A 35 10.59 9.05 -2.19
N LEU A 36 11.33 7.97 -2.45
CA LEU A 36 10.72 6.66 -2.67
C LEU A 36 9.86 6.23 -1.48
N ILE A 37 10.39 6.37 -0.26
CA ILE A 37 9.65 6.02 0.96
C ILE A 37 8.40 6.87 1.12
N GLU A 38 8.45 8.16 0.79
CA GLU A 38 7.28 9.02 0.88
C GLU A 38 6.22 8.65 -0.18
N SER A 39 6.64 8.48 -1.44
CA SER A 39 5.74 8.06 -2.52
C SER A 39 5.09 6.70 -2.23
N LEU A 40 5.84 5.73 -1.69
CA LEU A 40 5.29 4.43 -1.30
C LEU A 40 4.25 4.52 -0.19
N LYS A 41 4.43 5.41 0.80
CA LYS A 41 3.43 5.60 1.86
C LYS A 41 2.13 6.17 1.31
N VAL A 42 2.23 7.19 0.47
CA VAL A 42 1.05 7.82 -0.16
C VAL A 42 0.31 6.80 -1.02
N ALA A 43 1.02 6.09 -1.91
CA ALA A 43 0.42 5.07 -2.76
C ALA A 43 -0.20 3.91 -1.95
N LEU A 44 0.41 3.52 -0.84
CA LEU A 44 -0.14 2.51 0.06
C LEU A 44 -1.42 2.99 0.76
N GLU A 45 -1.46 4.22 1.24
CA GLU A 45 -2.65 4.81 1.86
C GLU A 45 -3.82 4.87 0.87
N GLU A 46 -3.55 5.32 -0.36
CA GLU A 46 -4.54 5.39 -1.43
C GLU A 46 -5.07 3.99 -1.81
N ALA A 47 -4.19 3.00 -1.99
CA ALA A 47 -4.59 1.64 -2.32
C ALA A 47 -5.42 0.99 -1.20
N LEU A 48 -5.07 1.21 0.06
CA LEU A 48 -5.84 0.69 1.20
C LEU A 48 -7.21 1.35 1.33
N GLU A 49 -7.32 2.64 1.03
CA GLU A 49 -8.60 3.35 1.02
C GLU A 49 -9.47 2.89 -0.15
N LEU A 50 -8.91 2.74 -1.35
CA LEU A 50 -9.65 2.22 -2.51
C LEU A 50 -10.19 0.82 -2.22
N ASN A 51 -9.35 -0.09 -1.72
CA ASN A 51 -9.76 -1.46 -1.37
C ASN A 51 -10.88 -1.46 -0.31
N ARG A 52 -10.83 -0.54 0.66
CA ARG A 52 -11.87 -0.39 1.68
C ARG A 52 -13.18 0.07 1.04
N GLN A 53 -13.14 1.10 0.20
CA GLN A 53 -14.31 1.63 -0.48
C GLN A 53 -14.96 0.59 -1.39
N GLU A 54 -14.17 -0.16 -2.16
CA GLU A 54 -14.66 -1.25 -3.01
C GLU A 54 -15.33 -2.36 -2.19
N ALA A 55 -14.73 -2.77 -1.07
CA ALA A 55 -15.32 -3.77 -0.19
C ALA A 55 -16.67 -3.31 0.41
N LEU A 56 -16.75 -2.05 0.85
CA LEU A 56 -17.98 -1.46 1.39
C LEU A 56 -19.05 -1.34 0.31
N ALA A 57 -18.68 -0.88 -0.89
CA ALA A 57 -19.59 -0.78 -2.03
C ALA A 57 -20.14 -2.15 -2.44
N ALA A 58 -19.29 -3.19 -2.44
CA ALA A 58 -19.69 -4.56 -2.73
C ALA A 58 -20.61 -5.15 -1.63
N ALA A 59 -20.37 -4.82 -0.36
CA ALA A 59 -21.19 -5.30 0.76
C ALA A 59 -22.58 -4.66 0.79
N GLY A 60 -22.73 -3.42 0.31
CA GLY A 60 -24.00 -2.70 0.31
C GLY A 60 -24.44 -2.26 1.72
N VAL A 61 -25.64 -2.65 2.14
CA VAL A 61 -26.22 -2.25 3.44
C VAL A 61 -26.41 -3.44 4.36
N GLY A 62 -26.37 -3.20 5.68
CA GLY A 62 -26.62 -4.23 6.69
C GLY A 62 -25.43 -5.16 6.95
N PHE A 63 -24.20 -4.70 6.69
CA PHE A 63 -22.98 -5.45 7.00
C PHE A 63 -22.48 -5.17 8.44
N ARG A 64 -21.55 -6.02 8.89
CA ARG A 64 -20.76 -5.83 10.11
C ARG A 64 -19.28 -5.99 9.76
N GLU A 65 -18.44 -5.15 10.35
CA GLU A 65 -16.99 -5.29 10.28
C GLU A 65 -16.47 -6.06 11.49
N GLU A 66 -15.54 -6.99 11.27
CA GLU A 66 -14.89 -7.78 12.32
C GLU A 66 -13.39 -7.85 12.04
N PRO A 67 -12.51 -7.65 13.04
CA PRO A 67 -11.09 -7.83 12.84
C PRO A 67 -10.76 -9.32 12.65
N VAL A 68 -9.94 -9.63 11.65
CA VAL A 68 -9.42 -10.97 11.37
C VAL A 68 -7.90 -10.92 11.39
N THR A 69 -7.27 -11.90 12.05
CA THR A 69 -5.82 -12.09 12.10
C THR A 69 -5.47 -13.48 11.58
N VAL A 70 -4.34 -13.61 10.88
CA VAL A 70 -3.80 -14.90 10.41
C VAL A 70 -2.92 -15.53 11.48
#